data_AF-A0AA36MGW4-F1
#
_entry.id   AF-A0AA36MGW4-F1
#
_cell.length_a   1.000
_cell.length_b   1.000
_cell.length_c   1.000
_cell.angle_alpha   90.00
_cell.angle_beta   90.00
_cell.angle_gamma   90.00
#
_symmetry.space_group_name_H-M   'P 1'
#
loop_
_entity.id
_entity.type
_entity.pdbx_description
1 polymer ?
#
loop_
_entity_poly.entity_id
_entity_poly.type
_entity_poly.pdbx_seq_one_letter_code
_entity_poly.pdbx_strand_id
1 'polypeptide(L)'
;MHAMDEIALVTTEGVSANRVDDPAHVVTARPDSKKAKLAKKYQKTPLAFYQALALGALLLILILVCVAVETWRNTSRINDSTKPHSKEDEAYHLLIVEQVNSQNNATWKARYNKFASRAEEASATGGDTDTARLIMKEFFNVDDSQLLQDTVTHVDDLKKVHKAIPKTFDVRRAWPQCWAVHQIFNQAGCGSCWSVAATSVMSDRVCISSNGTVQTQISALDLTSCCLSCGGCQGTHWALSAFTYWKEHGIVSGGAFGSHEGCRPYTFEPSCGAPCGSSLYRKERTPRCERQCQSLFHRAYDQDLVRG
;
A
#
# COMPACT_ATOMS: atom_id res chain seq x y z
N MET A 1 -30.50 15.46 -21.64
CA MET A 1 -31.17 16.64 -22.22
C MET A 1 -30.43 17.85 -21.69
N HIS A 2 -29.70 18.55 -22.57
CA HIS A 2 -28.89 19.77 -22.40
C HIS A 2 -27.70 19.73 -21.41
N ALA A 3 -26.44 19.70 -21.90
CA ALA A 3 -25.62 20.76 -22.54
C ALA A 3 -24.82 21.51 -21.46
N MET A 4 -23.52 21.20 -21.31
CA MET A 4 -22.33 21.74 -22.02
C MET A 4 -21.85 23.09 -21.49
N ASP A 5 -20.53 23.11 -21.30
CA ASP A 5 -19.65 24.16 -20.77
C ASP A 5 -19.77 25.51 -21.46
N GLU A 6 -19.36 26.58 -20.77
CA GLU A 6 -18.41 27.53 -21.34
C GLU A 6 -17.69 28.38 -20.28
N ILE A 7 -16.36 28.36 -20.36
CA ILE A 7 -15.42 29.24 -19.68
C ILE A 7 -15.28 30.50 -20.54
N ALA A 8 -15.57 31.67 -19.98
CA ALA A 8 -15.41 32.96 -20.64
C ALA A 8 -13.96 33.46 -20.57
N LEU A 9 -13.40 33.77 -21.74
CA LEU A 9 -12.15 34.49 -21.95
C LEU A 9 -12.38 36.02 -21.91
N VAL A 10 -11.34 36.71 -21.46
CA VAL A 10 -11.24 38.13 -21.12
C VAL A 10 -11.40 39.07 -22.35
N THR A 11 -11.93 40.25 -22.05
CA THR A 11 -12.35 41.36 -22.91
C THR A 11 -11.23 42.19 -23.54
N THR A 12 -11.44 42.53 -24.82
CA THR A 12 -11.27 43.81 -25.54
C THR A 12 -10.15 44.80 -25.18
N GLU A 13 -9.41 45.24 -26.20
CA GLU A 13 -9.25 46.65 -26.59
C GLU A 13 -9.11 46.74 -28.12
N GLY A 14 -9.76 47.74 -28.74
CA GLY A 14 -9.68 48.04 -30.17
C GLY A 14 -8.94 49.35 -30.46
N VAL A 15 -8.77 49.71 -31.74
CA VAL A 15 -8.84 51.09 -32.30
C VAL A 15 -8.50 51.11 -33.81
N SER A 16 -9.25 51.96 -34.56
CA SER A 16 -9.06 52.57 -35.90
C SER A 16 -9.01 51.67 -37.15
N ALA A 17 -9.98 51.69 -38.08
CA ALA A 17 -10.53 52.76 -38.94
C ALA A 17 -9.65 53.10 -40.18
N ASN A 18 -10.09 52.70 -41.38
CA ASN A 18 -10.14 53.55 -42.58
C ASN A 18 -10.91 52.86 -43.74
N ARG A 19 -11.52 53.72 -44.56
CA ARG A 19 -12.63 53.55 -45.52
C ARG A 19 -12.13 53.90 -46.92
N VAL A 20 -12.53 53.17 -47.98
CA VAL A 20 -12.71 53.69 -49.36
C VAL A 20 -13.75 52.83 -50.10
N ASP A 21 -14.77 53.50 -50.64
CA ASP A 21 -15.80 52.99 -51.57
C ASP A 21 -15.35 53.17 -53.03
N ASP A 22 -15.80 52.30 -53.95
CA ASP A 22 -16.23 52.70 -55.30
C ASP A 22 -17.13 51.61 -55.96
N PRO A 23 -18.05 51.96 -56.89
CA PRO A 23 -19.30 51.22 -57.11
C PRO A 23 -19.53 50.69 -58.55
N ALA A 24 -20.77 50.23 -58.81
CA ALA A 24 -21.45 49.94 -60.09
C ALA A 24 -21.20 48.55 -60.75
N HIS A 25 -22.14 47.85 -61.40
CA HIS A 25 -23.54 48.08 -61.80
C HIS A 25 -24.21 46.73 -62.25
N VAL A 26 -25.48 46.50 -61.85
CA VAL A 26 -26.66 46.19 -62.73
C VAL A 26 -27.01 44.75 -63.19
N VAL A 27 -28.21 44.29 -62.71
CA VAL A 27 -29.32 43.56 -63.43
C VAL A 27 -29.10 42.05 -63.73
N THR A 28 -30.01 41.08 -63.49
CA THR A 28 -31.47 41.02 -63.28
C THR A 28 -31.91 39.66 -62.71
N ALA A 29 -33.16 39.64 -62.22
CA ALA A 29 -34.14 38.54 -62.28
C ALA A 29 -34.09 37.44 -61.19
N ARG A 30 -35.19 37.45 -60.43
CA ARG A 30 -35.75 36.43 -59.53
C ARG A 30 -36.62 35.46 -60.36
N PRO A 31 -37.22 34.43 -59.75
CA PRO A 31 -36.69 33.16 -59.25
C PRO A 31 -37.11 31.99 -60.16
N ASP A 32 -36.56 30.78 -60.00
CA ASP A 32 -37.47 29.62 -59.98
C ASP A 32 -36.87 28.33 -59.40
N SER A 33 -37.74 27.67 -58.65
CA SER A 33 -37.52 26.41 -57.96
C SER A 33 -37.30 25.25 -58.95
N LYS A 34 -36.26 24.44 -58.74
CA LYS A 34 -36.35 23.00 -58.37
C LYS A 34 -35.15 22.18 -58.85
N LYS A 35 -34.77 21.24 -57.97
CA LYS A 35 -33.83 20.10 -58.11
C LYS A 35 -32.37 20.47 -57.84
N ALA A 36 -31.91 20.34 -56.60
CA ALA A 36 -31.33 19.10 -56.07
C ALA A 36 -30.11 18.61 -56.87
N LYS A 37 -28.90 18.80 -56.33
CA LYS A 37 -27.90 17.74 -56.03
C LYS A 37 -26.49 18.30 -55.82
N LEU A 38 -25.84 17.77 -54.77
CA LEU A 38 -24.39 17.66 -54.52
C LEU A 38 -23.63 18.99 -54.28
N ALA A 39 -22.82 19.20 -53.25
CA ALA A 39 -22.20 18.25 -52.33
C ALA A 39 -21.96 18.92 -50.97
N LYS A 40 -22.55 18.37 -49.90
CA LYS A 40 -21.91 18.43 -48.57
C LYS A 40 -20.61 17.66 -48.72
N LYS A 41 -19.48 18.38 -48.69
CA LYS A 41 -18.14 17.78 -48.68
C LYS A 41 -18.01 16.98 -47.38
N TYR A 42 -18.38 15.69 -47.45
CA TYR A 42 -18.22 14.73 -46.37
C TYR A 42 -16.71 14.52 -46.20
N GLN A 43 -16.12 15.19 -45.22
CA GLN A 43 -14.71 15.01 -44.87
C GLN A 43 -14.61 13.61 -44.26
N LYS A 44 -14.28 12.62 -45.09
CA LYS A 44 -14.09 11.23 -44.64
C LYS A 44 -13.11 11.26 -43.47
N THR A 45 -13.53 10.74 -42.31
CA THR A 45 -12.66 10.50 -41.17
C THR A 45 -11.44 9.72 -41.67
N PRO A 46 -10.21 10.19 -41.42
CA PRO A 46 -9.02 9.55 -41.98
C PRO A 46 -8.91 8.13 -41.44
N LEU A 47 -8.46 7.20 -42.28
CA LEU A 47 -8.26 5.79 -41.93
C LEU A 47 -7.44 5.63 -40.62
N ALA A 48 -6.51 6.55 -40.39
CA ALA A 48 -5.70 6.65 -39.17
C ALA A 48 -6.53 6.75 -37.88
N PHE A 49 -7.69 7.42 -37.91
CA PHE A 49 -8.57 7.53 -36.75
C PHE A 49 -9.20 6.18 -36.37
N TYR A 50 -9.66 5.41 -37.36
CA TYR A 50 -10.18 4.07 -37.12
C TYR A 50 -9.08 3.09 -36.71
N GLN A 51 -7.87 3.25 -37.24
CA GLN A 51 -6.69 2.48 -36.82
C GLN A 51 -6.34 2.77 -35.35
N ALA A 52 -6.32 4.04 -34.94
CA ALA A 52 -6.05 4.42 -33.55
C ALA A 52 -7.12 3.90 -32.58
N LEU A 53 -8.40 3.98 -32.96
CA LEU A 53 -9.50 3.40 -32.17
C LEU A 53 -9.40 1.88 -32.08
N ALA A 54 -9.07 1.19 -33.17
CA ALA A 54 -8.91 -0.26 -33.18
C ALA A 54 -7.72 -0.71 -32.32
N LEU A 55 -6.58 -0.03 -32.41
CA LEU A 55 -5.40 -0.29 -31.58
C LEU A 55 -5.67 0.03 -30.11
N GLY A 56 -6.37 1.13 -29.81
CA GLY A 56 -6.76 1.50 -28.46
C GLY A 56 -7.74 0.47 -27.85
N ALA A 57 -8.71 0.00 -28.63
CA ALA A 57 -9.64 -1.05 -28.20
C ALA A 57 -8.91 -2.39 -28.00
N LEU A 58 -7.98 -2.76 -28.90
CA LEU A 58 -7.17 -3.97 -28.77
C LEU A 58 -6.31 -3.92 -27.50
N LEU A 59 -5.65 -2.79 -27.25
CA LEU A 59 -4.85 -2.57 -26.05
C LEU A 59 -5.71 -2.65 -24.78
N LEU A 60 -6.90 -2.03 -24.78
CA LEU A 60 -7.83 -2.11 -23.66
C LEU A 60 -8.28 -3.56 -23.41
N ILE A 61 -8.62 -4.31 -24.46
CA ILE A 61 -8.99 -5.73 -24.35
C ILE A 61 -7.82 -6.54 -23.79
N LEU A 62 -6.59 -6.32 -24.27
CA LEU A 62 -5.40 -6.98 -23.73
C LEU A 62 -5.19 -6.66 -22.26
N ILE A 63 -5.32 -5.41 -21.84
CA ILE A 63 -5.24 -5.00 -20.43
C ILE A 63 -6.33 -5.69 -19.61
N LEU A 64 -7.58 -5.68 -20.07
CA LEU A 64 -8.70 -6.32 -19.38
C LEU A 64 -8.50 -7.83 -19.27
N VAL A 65 -7.98 -8.48 -20.31
CA VAL A 65 -7.63 -9.91 -20.29
C VAL A 65 -6.48 -10.16 -19.32
N CYS A 66 -5.41 -9.35 -19.32
CA CYS A 66 -4.31 -9.47 -18.37
C CYS A 66 -4.80 -9.29 -16.93
N VAL A 67 -5.62 -8.27 -16.66
CA VAL A 67 -6.22 -8.03 -15.34
C VAL A 67 -7.12 -9.20 -14.95
N ALA A 68 -7.96 -9.71 -15.85
CA ALA A 68 -8.82 -10.87 -15.57
C ALA A 68 -8.01 -12.14 -15.30
N VAL A 69 -6.94 -12.39 -16.07
CA VAL A 69 -6.02 -13.52 -15.88
C VAL A 69 -5.26 -13.39 -14.57
N GLU A 70 -4.73 -12.22 -14.24
CA GLU A 70 -4.05 -12.00 -12.95
C GLU A 70 -5.02 -12.06 -11.78
N THR A 71 -6.24 -11.53 -11.93
CA THR A 71 -7.29 -11.62 -10.90
C THR A 71 -7.70 -13.07 -10.69
N TRP A 72 -7.88 -13.85 -11.76
CA TRP A 72 -8.17 -15.28 -11.66
C TRP A 72 -6.97 -16.04 -11.10
N ARG A 73 -5.74 -15.81 -11.57
CA ARG A 73 -4.52 -16.45 -11.04
C ARG A 73 -4.32 -16.15 -9.56
N ASN A 74 -4.59 -14.91 -9.12
CA ASN A 74 -4.53 -14.53 -7.72
C ASN A 74 -5.65 -15.21 -6.92
N THR A 75 -6.89 -15.21 -7.43
CA THR A 75 -8.03 -15.88 -6.79
C THR A 75 -7.86 -17.41 -6.71
N SER A 76 -7.24 -18.02 -7.71
CA SER A 76 -6.95 -19.46 -7.78
C SER A 76 -5.66 -19.86 -7.06
N ARG A 77 -4.75 -18.92 -6.78
CA ARG A 77 -3.70 -19.09 -5.74
C ARG A 77 -4.29 -19.01 -4.34
N ILE A 78 -5.39 -18.27 -4.16
CA ILE A 78 -6.28 -18.39 -2.98
C ILE A 78 -7.22 -19.59 -3.16
N ASN A 79 -6.77 -20.69 -3.78
CA ASN A 79 -7.39 -21.98 -3.51
C ASN A 79 -6.86 -22.38 -2.13
N ASP A 80 -7.63 -21.98 -1.12
CA ASP A 80 -7.34 -22.07 0.30
C ASP A 80 -7.22 -23.55 0.69
N SER A 81 -6.12 -24.19 0.33
CA SER A 81 -5.73 -25.52 0.80
C SER A 81 -5.28 -25.46 2.25
N THR A 82 -5.84 -24.56 3.05
CA THR A 82 -5.74 -24.59 4.49
C THR A 82 -6.26 -25.92 4.93
N LYS A 83 -5.39 -26.74 5.50
CA LYS A 83 -5.84 -27.93 6.21
C LYS A 83 -6.83 -27.43 7.26
N PRO A 84 -8.11 -27.86 7.21
CA PRO A 84 -9.06 -27.49 8.24
C PRO A 84 -8.53 -27.94 9.60
N HIS A 85 -8.88 -27.20 10.65
CA HIS A 85 -8.60 -27.62 12.02
C HIS A 85 -9.02 -29.08 12.23
N SER A 86 -8.31 -29.79 13.10
CA SER A 86 -8.81 -31.09 13.55
C SER A 86 -10.20 -30.91 14.16
N LYS A 87 -11.05 -31.94 14.12
CA LYS A 87 -12.38 -31.88 14.74
C LYS A 87 -12.31 -31.50 16.22
N GLU A 88 -11.24 -31.92 16.89
CA GLU A 88 -10.98 -31.62 18.29
C GLU A 88 -10.64 -30.14 18.51
N ASP A 89 -9.80 -29.56 17.65
CA ASP A 89 -9.45 -28.13 17.69
C ASP A 89 -10.64 -27.25 17.34
N GLU A 90 -11.43 -27.65 16.34
CA GLU A 90 -12.67 -26.96 15.98
C GLU A 90 -13.64 -26.93 17.15
N ALA A 91 -13.89 -28.08 17.80
CA ALA A 91 -14.74 -28.17 18.97
C ALA A 91 -14.21 -27.31 20.14
N TYR A 92 -12.90 -27.36 20.40
CA TYR A 92 -12.25 -26.53 21.43
C TYR A 92 -12.47 -25.03 21.17
N HIS A 93 -12.24 -24.57 19.95
CA HIS A 93 -12.41 -23.16 19.61
C HIS A 93 -13.88 -22.72 19.63
N LEU A 94 -14.81 -23.59 19.23
CA LEU A 94 -16.25 -23.31 19.32
C LEU A 94 -16.73 -23.17 20.77
N LEU A 95 -16.19 -23.96 21.71
CA LEU A 95 -16.49 -23.81 23.14
C LEU A 95 -16.04 -22.44 23.67
N ILE A 96 -14.87 -21.94 23.26
CA ILE A 96 -14.40 -20.60 23.63
C ILE A 96 -15.33 -19.52 23.04
N VAL A 97 -15.76 -19.69 21.80
CA VAL A 97 -16.69 -18.76 21.14
C VAL A 97 -18.02 -18.69 21.91
N GLU A 98 -18.57 -19.83 22.30
CA GLU A 98 -19.79 -19.90 23.10
C GLU A 98 -19.59 -19.24 24.48
N GLN A 99 -18.49 -19.57 25.16
CA GLN A 99 -18.16 -18.99 26.47
C GLN A 99 -18.10 -17.46 26.41
N VAL A 100 -17.40 -16.89 25.43
CA VAL A 100 -17.32 -15.43 25.26
C VAL A 100 -18.71 -14.85 24.98
N ASN A 101 -19.46 -15.44 24.05
CA ASN A 101 -20.76 -14.90 23.63
C ASN A 101 -21.87 -15.06 24.68
N SER A 102 -21.69 -15.95 25.67
CA SER A 102 -22.61 -16.08 26.81
C SER A 102 -22.47 -14.96 27.86
N GLN A 103 -21.41 -14.15 27.77
CA GLN A 103 -21.20 -13.04 28.70
C GLN A 103 -22.09 -11.85 28.36
N ASN A 104 -22.94 -11.44 29.31
CA ASN A 104 -23.94 -10.38 29.11
C ASN A 104 -23.35 -8.98 28.82
N ASN A 105 -22.08 -8.74 29.16
CA ASN A 105 -21.43 -7.42 29.04
C ASN A 105 -20.25 -7.41 28.05
N ALA A 106 -20.12 -8.43 27.19
CA ALA A 106 -19.07 -8.42 26.19
C ALA A 106 -19.31 -7.29 25.17
N THR A 107 -18.31 -6.42 24.98
CA THR A 107 -18.34 -5.34 23.99
C THR A 107 -18.02 -5.81 22.56
N TRP A 108 -17.71 -7.10 22.41
CA TRP A 108 -17.36 -7.76 21.16
C TRP A 108 -18.06 -9.11 21.08
N LYS A 109 -18.20 -9.64 19.86
CA LYS A 109 -18.78 -10.97 19.62
C LYS A 109 -17.70 -11.88 19.05
N ALA A 110 -17.53 -13.05 19.66
CA ALA A 110 -16.66 -14.08 19.14
C ALA A 110 -17.32 -14.80 17.97
N ARG A 111 -16.51 -15.22 17.00
CA ARG A 111 -16.88 -16.16 15.95
C ARG A 111 -15.73 -17.13 15.75
N TYR A 112 -16.04 -18.31 15.23
CA TYR A 112 -15.01 -19.26 14.85
C TYR A 112 -14.03 -18.62 13.88
N ASN A 113 -12.75 -18.67 14.23
CA ASN A 113 -11.67 -18.10 13.44
C ASN A 113 -10.84 -19.24 12.86
N LYS A 114 -10.77 -19.32 11.53
CA LYS A 114 -9.95 -20.31 10.83
C LYS A 114 -8.44 -20.15 11.08
N PHE A 115 -8.01 -19.06 11.70
CA PHE A 115 -6.63 -18.79 12.11
C PHE A 115 -6.40 -19.02 13.60
N ALA A 116 -7.34 -19.66 14.32
CA ALA A 116 -7.17 -19.94 15.73
C ALA A 116 -6.14 -21.07 15.94
N SER A 117 -5.27 -20.93 16.93
CA SER A 117 -4.41 -22.01 17.41
C SER A 117 -4.65 -22.22 18.89
N ARG A 118 -4.41 -23.44 19.38
CA ARG A 118 -4.31 -23.66 20.82
C ARG A 118 -3.09 -22.91 21.36
N ALA A 119 -3.15 -22.55 22.64
CA ALA A 119 -1.95 -22.23 23.37
C ALA A 119 -1.13 -23.52 23.48
N GLU A 120 -0.02 -23.59 22.76
CA GLU A 120 0.99 -24.61 23.04
C GLU A 120 1.70 -24.18 24.33
N GLU A 121 1.94 -25.12 25.25
CA GLU A 121 2.94 -24.94 26.31
C GLU A 121 4.31 -24.85 25.64
N ALA A 122 4.59 -23.70 25.04
CA ALA A 122 5.96 -23.34 24.76
C ALA A 122 6.63 -23.25 26.13
N SER A 123 7.73 -23.99 26.32
CA SER A 123 8.80 -23.61 27.24
C SER A 123 9.30 -22.24 26.79
N ALA A 124 8.47 -21.21 26.99
CA ALA A 124 8.80 -19.85 26.70
C ALA A 124 9.83 -19.48 27.75
N THR A 125 11.09 -19.50 27.33
CA THR A 125 12.02 -18.44 27.67
C THR A 125 11.35 -17.14 27.22
N GLY A 126 10.39 -16.67 28.01
CA GLY A 126 9.83 -15.35 27.90
C GLY A 126 11.03 -14.42 27.84
N GLY A 127 11.11 -13.64 26.77
CA GLY A 127 12.19 -12.70 26.59
C GLY A 127 12.23 -11.79 27.80
N ASP A 128 13.20 -12.02 28.67
CA ASP A 128 13.45 -11.18 29.81
C ASP A 128 13.73 -9.77 29.28
N THR A 129 12.97 -8.80 29.77
CA THR A 129 13.19 -7.38 29.46
C THR A 129 14.63 -6.97 29.74
N ASP A 130 15.30 -7.65 30.67
CA ASP A 130 16.71 -7.43 30.97
C ASP A 130 17.63 -7.90 29.84
N THR A 131 17.27 -8.95 29.09
CA THR A 131 18.07 -9.40 27.93
C THR A 131 18.01 -8.40 26.79
N ALA A 132 16.83 -7.82 26.52
CA ALA A 132 16.69 -6.74 25.54
C ALA A 132 17.56 -5.53 25.93
N ARG A 133 17.50 -5.15 27.21
CA ARG A 133 18.25 -4.02 27.78
C ARG A 133 19.76 -4.23 27.72
N LEU A 134 20.23 -5.45 27.97
CA LEU A 134 21.65 -5.82 27.86
C LEU A 134 22.15 -5.77 26.42
N ILE A 135 21.40 -6.32 25.46
CA ILE A 135 21.75 -6.27 24.03
C ILE A 135 21.87 -4.80 23.57
N MET A 136 20.99 -3.93 24.05
CA MET A 136 21.01 -2.52 23.69
C MET A 136 22.22 -1.75 24.17
N LYS A 137 22.56 -1.96 25.44
CA LYS A 137 23.76 -1.38 26.01
C LYS A 137 25.01 -1.85 25.26
N GLU A 138 25.10 -3.15 24.95
CA GLU A 138 26.32 -3.74 24.40
C GLU A 138 26.49 -3.49 22.89
N PHE A 139 25.43 -3.62 22.10
CA PHE A 139 25.53 -3.57 20.62
C PHE A 139 25.24 -2.20 20.02
N PHE A 140 24.47 -1.37 20.71
CA PHE A 140 24.05 -0.06 20.19
C PHE A 140 24.54 1.11 21.04
N ASN A 141 25.18 0.86 22.19
CA ASN A 141 25.63 1.89 23.13
C ASN A 141 24.49 2.87 23.55
N VAL A 142 23.25 2.37 23.57
CA VAL A 142 22.06 3.15 23.94
C VAL A 142 21.77 2.89 25.41
N ASP A 143 21.79 3.94 26.23
CA ASP A 143 21.37 3.87 27.63
C ASP A 143 19.82 3.95 27.76
N ASP A 144 19.29 3.63 28.93
CA ASP A 144 17.86 3.69 29.24
C ASP A 144 17.20 5.04 28.98
N SER A 145 17.94 6.14 29.20
CA SER A 145 17.45 7.49 28.94
C SER A 145 17.35 7.74 27.43
N GLN A 146 18.31 7.27 26.64
CA GLN A 146 18.34 7.33 25.19
C GLN A 146 17.33 6.41 24.51
N LEU A 147 16.93 5.31 25.16
CA LEU A 147 15.90 4.39 24.66
C LEU A 147 14.55 5.10 24.44
N LEU A 148 14.30 6.18 25.18
CA LEU A 148 13.06 6.96 25.16
C LEU A 148 13.26 8.48 25.02
N GLN A 149 14.49 8.99 24.93
CA GLN A 149 14.76 10.44 25.07
C GLN A 149 13.98 11.30 24.08
N ASP A 150 14.01 10.93 22.80
CA ASP A 150 13.25 11.60 21.73
C ASP A 150 11.74 11.49 22.02
N THR A 151 11.29 10.36 22.58
CA THR A 151 9.88 10.12 22.93
C THR A 151 9.42 10.99 24.09
N VAL A 152 10.19 11.11 25.17
CA VAL A 152 9.80 11.91 26.35
C VAL A 152 9.67 13.39 25.96
N THR A 153 10.68 13.91 25.27
CA THR A 153 10.67 15.30 24.78
C THR A 153 9.49 15.54 23.83
N HIS A 154 9.27 14.62 22.88
CA HIS A 154 8.16 14.72 21.94
C HIS A 154 6.80 14.68 22.65
N VAL A 155 6.61 13.83 23.65
CA VAL A 155 5.39 13.77 24.45
C VAL A 155 5.15 15.07 25.22
N ASP A 156 6.20 15.66 25.80
CA ASP A 156 6.08 16.93 26.51
C ASP A 156 5.75 18.08 25.55
N ASP A 157 6.26 18.06 24.32
CA ASP A 157 5.88 19.02 23.29
C ASP A 157 4.43 18.82 22.83
N LEU A 158 3.97 17.58 22.67
CA LEU A 158 2.58 17.27 22.35
C LEU A 158 1.60 17.77 23.42
N LYS A 159 1.98 17.73 24.71
CA LYS A 159 1.16 18.29 25.80
C LYS A 159 0.99 19.81 25.70
N LYS A 160 1.95 20.52 25.09
CA LYS A 160 1.88 21.98 24.88
C LYS A 160 0.95 22.36 23.71
N VAL A 161 0.65 21.41 22.82
CA VAL A 161 -0.21 21.63 21.66
C VAL A 161 -1.68 21.68 22.11
N HIS A 162 -2.29 22.85 22.04
CA HIS A 162 -3.71 23.03 22.31
C HIS A 162 -4.51 22.81 21.02
N LYS A 163 -4.92 21.57 20.78
CA LYS A 163 -5.73 21.20 19.62
C LYS A 163 -6.95 20.38 20.06
N ALA A 164 -8.11 20.71 19.51
CA ALA A 164 -9.30 19.90 19.70
C ALA A 164 -9.09 18.52 19.05
N ILE A 165 -9.00 17.47 19.86
CA ILE A 165 -8.90 16.09 19.37
C ILE A 165 -10.30 15.60 19.02
N PRO A 166 -10.53 15.08 17.80
CA PRO A 166 -11.84 14.59 17.42
C PRO A 166 -12.20 13.34 18.21
N LYS A 167 -13.50 13.16 18.50
CA LYS A 167 -14.01 11.96 19.21
C LYS A 167 -13.78 10.66 18.43
N THR A 168 -13.66 10.75 17.11
CA THR A 168 -13.37 9.63 16.22
C THR A 168 -12.31 10.07 15.22
N PHE A 169 -11.38 9.16 14.92
CA PHE A 169 -10.32 9.41 13.95
C PHE A 169 -10.02 8.12 13.20
N ASP A 170 -9.89 8.22 11.88
CA ASP A 170 -9.51 7.10 11.01
C ASP A 170 -8.47 7.61 10.02
N VAL A 171 -7.25 7.08 10.12
CA VAL A 171 -6.10 7.47 9.28
C VAL A 171 -6.41 7.30 7.78
N ARG A 172 -7.20 6.29 7.42
CA ARG A 172 -7.62 5.99 6.03
C ARG A 172 -8.54 7.06 5.46
N ARG A 173 -9.28 7.77 6.33
CA ARG A 173 -10.15 8.89 5.93
C ARG A 173 -9.41 10.22 5.92
N ALA A 174 -8.40 10.37 6.79
CA ALA A 174 -7.59 11.57 6.87
C ALA A 174 -6.58 11.68 5.71
N TRP A 175 -6.04 10.55 5.24
CA TRP A 175 -5.11 10.48 4.11
C TRP A 175 -5.51 9.40 3.09
N PRO A 176 -6.67 9.56 2.42
CA PRO A 176 -7.16 8.57 1.45
C PRO A 176 -6.26 8.41 0.22
N GLN A 177 -5.40 9.38 -0.05
CA GLN A 177 -4.42 9.33 -1.15
C GLN A 177 -3.22 8.43 -0.86
N CYS A 178 -2.99 8.06 0.41
CA CYS A 178 -1.86 7.24 0.82
C CYS A 178 -2.19 5.76 0.76
N TRP A 179 -1.85 5.07 -0.32
CA TRP A 179 -2.30 3.69 -0.54
C TRP A 179 -1.85 2.71 0.56
N ALA A 180 -0.68 2.95 1.17
CA ALA A 180 -0.08 2.12 2.22
C ALA A 180 -0.97 1.98 3.46
N VAL A 181 -1.71 3.04 3.86
CA VAL A 181 -2.56 3.02 5.07
C VAL A 181 -3.75 2.07 4.95
N HIS A 182 -4.03 1.59 3.74
CA HIS A 182 -5.11 0.67 3.42
C HIS A 182 -4.64 -0.79 3.29
N GLN A 183 -3.33 -1.05 3.39
CA GLN A 183 -2.76 -2.37 3.14
C GLN A 183 -2.80 -3.25 4.39
N ILE A 184 -3.14 -4.52 4.18
CA ILE A 184 -3.07 -5.56 5.20
C ILE A 184 -2.01 -6.56 4.79
N PHE A 185 -0.93 -6.61 5.56
CA PHE A 185 0.25 -7.43 5.25
C PHE A 185 0.19 -8.76 5.99
N ASN A 186 0.56 -9.86 5.31
CA ASN A 186 0.62 -11.19 5.93
C ASN A 186 2.08 -11.59 6.21
N GLN A 187 2.44 -11.74 7.48
CA GLN A 187 3.79 -12.14 7.89
C GLN A 187 4.15 -13.61 7.56
N ALA A 188 3.14 -14.42 7.22
CA ALA A 188 3.27 -15.85 6.96
C ALA A 188 3.99 -16.60 8.11
N GLY A 189 4.70 -17.68 7.81
CA GLY A 189 5.36 -18.55 8.80
C GLY A 189 6.66 -17.98 9.36
N CYS A 190 6.76 -16.67 9.54
CA CYS A 190 7.92 -15.99 10.13
C CYS A 190 7.40 -15.05 11.23
N GLY A 191 8.04 -15.08 12.41
CA GLY A 191 7.68 -14.25 13.57
C GLY A 191 8.10 -12.79 13.41
N SER A 192 7.95 -12.23 12.21
CA SER A 192 8.39 -10.91 11.80
C SER A 192 7.34 -9.82 12.01
N CYS A 193 6.33 -10.06 12.86
CA CYS A 193 5.27 -9.08 13.16
C CYS A 193 5.84 -7.70 13.55
N TRP A 194 6.95 -7.68 14.29
CA TRP A 194 7.67 -6.46 14.66
C TRP A 194 8.16 -5.67 13.44
N SER A 195 8.69 -6.37 12.43
CA SER A 195 9.19 -5.76 11.19
C SER A 195 8.04 -5.35 10.28
N VAL A 196 7.03 -6.22 10.11
CA VAL A 196 5.84 -5.93 9.31
C VAL A 196 5.10 -4.71 9.85
N ALA A 197 4.83 -4.65 11.16
CA ALA A 197 4.15 -3.51 11.77
C ALA A 197 4.96 -2.22 11.65
N ALA A 198 6.28 -2.28 11.92
CA ALA A 198 7.14 -1.11 11.83
C ALA A 198 7.21 -0.57 10.39
N THR A 199 7.48 -1.43 9.40
CA THR A 199 7.58 -1.02 8.00
C THR A 199 6.26 -0.54 7.41
N SER A 200 5.11 -1.07 7.85
CA SER A 200 3.80 -0.48 7.52
C SER A 200 3.67 0.95 8.05
N VAL A 201 3.98 1.19 9.33
CA VAL A 201 3.93 2.54 9.92
C VAL A 201 4.91 3.50 9.22
N MET A 202 6.11 3.03 8.88
CA MET A 202 7.10 3.83 8.16
C MET A 202 6.59 4.21 6.77
N SER A 203 5.99 3.27 6.04
CA SER A 203 5.40 3.51 4.71
C SER A 203 4.28 4.54 4.77
N ASP A 204 3.40 4.42 5.77
CA ASP A 204 2.32 5.38 6.04
C ASP A 204 2.90 6.78 6.28
N ARG A 205 3.91 6.89 7.17
CA ARG A 205 4.52 8.17 7.54
C ARG A 205 5.28 8.82 6.41
N VAL A 206 5.96 8.05 5.56
CA VAL A 206 6.63 8.57 4.35
C VAL A 206 5.61 9.20 3.41
N CYS A 207 4.46 8.54 3.20
CA CYS A 207 3.40 9.11 2.39
C CYS A 207 2.77 10.36 3.02
N ILE A 208 2.41 10.29 4.30
CA ILE A 208 1.76 11.40 5.01
C ILE A 208 2.66 12.64 5.06
N SER A 209 3.94 12.47 5.41
CA SER A 209 4.90 13.58 5.53
C SER A 209 5.25 14.20 4.17
N SER A 210 5.24 13.40 3.10
CA SER A 210 5.45 13.89 1.73
C SER A 210 4.18 14.39 1.05
N ASN A 211 3.06 14.50 1.79
CA ASN A 211 1.75 14.88 1.27
C ASN A 211 1.31 14.03 0.05
N GLY A 212 1.59 12.73 0.09
CA GLY A 212 1.23 11.77 -0.97
C GLY A 212 2.17 11.71 -2.17
N THR A 213 3.25 12.50 -2.18
CA THR A 213 4.19 12.55 -3.33
C THR A 213 5.15 11.35 -3.36
N VAL A 214 5.48 10.78 -2.20
CA VAL A 214 6.30 9.57 -2.07
C VAL A 214 5.43 8.45 -1.52
N GLN A 215 5.17 7.41 -2.33
CA GLN A 215 4.30 6.31 -1.96
C GLN A 215 5.01 4.96 -2.10
N THR A 216 5.91 4.69 -1.15
CA THR A 216 6.77 3.50 -1.16
C THR A 216 6.39 2.57 -0.02
N GLN A 217 6.14 1.29 -0.33
CA GLN A 217 6.08 0.24 0.68
C GLN A 217 7.49 -0.13 1.09
N ILE A 218 7.83 0.06 2.36
CA ILE A 218 9.12 -0.28 2.94
C ILE A 218 9.18 -1.79 3.19
N SER A 219 10.33 -2.40 2.86
CA SER A 219 10.53 -3.84 2.88
C SER A 219 10.60 -4.41 4.29
N ALA A 220 9.56 -5.15 4.68
CA ALA A 220 9.61 -5.98 5.88
C ALA A 220 10.71 -7.06 5.80
N LEU A 221 11.04 -7.55 4.60
CA LEU A 221 12.08 -8.58 4.43
C LEU A 221 13.48 -8.02 4.67
N ASP A 222 13.78 -6.84 4.12
CA ASP A 222 15.06 -6.18 4.31
C ASP A 222 15.31 -5.93 5.80
N LEU A 223 14.35 -5.34 6.50
CA LEU A 223 14.45 -5.13 7.94
C LEU A 223 14.59 -6.45 8.73
N THR A 224 13.80 -7.48 8.38
CA THR A 224 13.85 -8.79 9.05
C THR A 224 15.18 -9.50 8.87
N SER A 225 15.83 -9.35 7.70
CA SER A 225 17.06 -10.08 7.36
C SER A 225 18.35 -9.30 7.62
N CYS A 226 18.32 -7.96 7.55
CA CYS A 226 19.52 -7.11 7.60
C CYS A 226 19.74 -6.40 8.94
N CYS A 227 18.71 -6.20 9.77
CA CYS A 227 18.95 -5.75 11.15
C CYS A 227 19.28 -6.94 12.06
N LEU A 228 20.54 -7.35 12.05
CA LEU A 228 21.03 -8.55 12.76
C LEU A 228 20.81 -8.51 14.28
N SER A 229 20.75 -7.32 14.86
CA SER A 229 20.54 -7.07 16.29
C SER A 229 19.09 -6.73 16.65
N CYS A 230 18.20 -6.55 15.66
CA CYS A 230 16.79 -6.27 15.91
C CYS A 230 15.98 -7.53 16.24
N GLY A 231 16.28 -8.67 15.60
CA GLY A 231 15.47 -9.88 15.71
C GLY A 231 15.50 -10.72 14.44
N GLY A 232 14.42 -11.46 14.20
CA GLY A 232 14.25 -12.28 13.00
C GLY A 232 12.91 -12.99 13.00
N CYS A 233 12.83 -14.18 12.39
CA CYS A 233 11.63 -15.01 12.39
C CYS A 233 11.30 -15.65 13.74
N GLN A 234 12.24 -15.63 14.69
CA GLN A 234 12.01 -15.96 16.10
C GLN A 234 11.33 -14.82 16.89
N GLY A 235 11.08 -13.68 16.26
CA GLY A 235 10.64 -12.46 16.94
C GLY A 235 11.78 -11.53 17.32
N THR A 236 11.43 -10.56 18.15
CA THR A 236 12.34 -9.57 18.73
C THR A 236 12.04 -9.43 20.21
N HIS A 237 13.06 -9.08 21.00
CA HIS A 237 12.90 -8.66 22.39
C HIS A 237 12.72 -7.14 22.54
N TRP A 238 12.89 -6.37 21.45
CA TRP A 238 12.80 -4.92 21.46
C TRP A 238 12.28 -4.37 20.12
N ALA A 239 10.96 -4.20 20.00
CA ALA A 239 10.34 -3.77 18.74
C ALA A 239 10.77 -2.36 18.26
N LEU A 240 11.24 -1.48 19.15
CA LEU A 240 11.69 -0.13 18.75
C LEU A 240 13.00 -0.15 17.96
N SER A 241 13.77 -1.24 18.02
CA SER A 241 15.00 -1.42 17.23
C SER A 241 14.79 -1.18 15.73
N ALA A 242 13.60 -1.51 15.24
CA ALA A 242 13.20 -1.30 13.85
C ALA A 242 13.29 0.18 13.44
N PHE A 243 12.81 1.08 14.31
CA PHE A 243 12.81 2.52 14.04
C PHE A 243 14.22 3.12 14.18
N THR A 244 15.01 2.65 15.15
CA THR A 244 16.42 3.04 15.26
C THR A 244 17.20 2.62 14.01
N TYR A 245 17.04 1.37 13.57
CA TYR A 245 17.68 0.88 12.36
C TYR A 245 17.26 1.69 11.12
N TRP A 246 15.97 2.00 10.99
CA TRP A 246 15.46 2.82 9.91
C TRP A 246 16.07 4.23 9.88
N LYS A 247 16.19 4.88 11.04
CA LYS A 247 16.83 6.21 11.18
C LYS A 247 18.31 6.18 10.79
N GLU A 248 19.05 5.17 11.25
CA GLU A 248 20.51 5.11 11.09
C GLU A 248 20.95 4.58 9.72
N HIS A 249 20.28 3.54 9.22
CA HIS A 249 20.71 2.79 8.04
C HIS A 249 19.79 3.01 6.83
N GLY A 250 18.50 3.26 7.08
CA GLY A 250 17.45 3.20 6.07
C GLY A 250 17.04 1.76 5.76
N ILE A 251 15.91 1.62 5.07
CA ILE A 251 15.36 0.33 4.64
C ILE A 251 14.88 0.51 3.19
N VAL A 252 15.17 -0.45 2.32
CA VAL A 252 14.73 -0.38 0.91
C VAL A 252 13.24 -0.67 0.75
N SER A 253 12.69 -0.40 -0.44
CA SER A 253 11.30 -0.75 -0.76
C SER A 253 11.09 -2.25 -0.91
N GLY A 254 9.87 -2.74 -0.66
CA GLY A 254 9.53 -4.15 -0.83
C GLY A 254 8.08 -4.48 -0.45
N GLY A 255 7.33 -5.03 -1.41
CA GLY A 255 5.92 -5.40 -1.23
C GLY A 255 5.69 -6.78 -0.61
N ALA A 256 4.43 -7.19 -0.60
CA ALA A 256 3.98 -8.49 -0.10
C ALA A 256 4.51 -9.66 -0.95
N PHE A 257 4.39 -10.88 -0.44
CA PHE A 257 4.76 -12.08 -1.17
C PHE A 257 4.05 -12.17 -2.53
N GLY A 258 4.82 -12.43 -3.59
CA GLY A 258 4.30 -12.56 -4.96
C GLY A 258 3.88 -11.25 -5.64
N SER A 259 3.99 -10.10 -4.96
CA SER A 259 3.73 -8.78 -5.58
C SER A 259 4.81 -8.39 -6.59
N HIS A 260 6.05 -8.84 -6.37
CA HIS A 260 7.24 -8.38 -7.09
C HIS A 260 7.43 -6.86 -7.04
N GLU A 261 6.88 -6.19 -6.02
CA GLU A 261 7.00 -4.75 -5.84
C GLU A 261 8.23 -4.38 -5.02
N GLY A 262 8.90 -3.30 -5.42
CA GLY A 262 10.05 -2.74 -4.71
C GLY A 262 11.37 -3.48 -4.91
N CYS A 263 12.38 -3.07 -4.18
CA CYS A 263 13.73 -3.65 -4.22
C CYS A 263 13.75 -5.08 -3.65
N ARG A 264 13.17 -5.28 -2.46
CA ARG A 264 13.17 -6.57 -1.74
C ARG A 264 11.77 -6.97 -1.31
N PRO A 265 10.95 -7.55 -2.21
CA PRO A 265 9.64 -8.07 -1.87
C PRO A 265 9.74 -9.24 -0.87
N TYR A 266 8.69 -9.43 -0.07
CA TYR A 266 8.64 -10.47 0.96
C TYR A 266 8.69 -11.88 0.35
N THR A 267 9.44 -12.79 0.97
CA THR A 267 9.70 -14.13 0.40
C THR A 267 8.95 -15.26 1.10
N PHE A 268 8.32 -15.00 2.25
CA PHE A 268 7.56 -16.03 2.96
C PHE A 268 6.17 -16.19 2.37
N GLU A 269 5.87 -17.40 1.91
CA GLU A 269 4.59 -17.74 1.32
C GLU A 269 3.49 -17.85 2.39
N PRO A 270 2.33 -17.18 2.22
CA PRO A 270 1.20 -17.26 3.15
C PRO A 270 0.54 -18.64 3.28
N SER A 271 0.80 -19.58 2.37
CA SER A 271 0.15 -20.91 2.31
C SER A 271 0.68 -21.92 3.36
N CYS A 272 1.24 -21.44 4.48
CA CYS A 272 1.84 -22.27 5.52
C CYS A 272 0.84 -22.87 6.54
N GLY A 273 -0.46 -22.73 6.29
CA GLY A 273 -1.54 -23.11 7.19
C GLY A 273 -2.33 -21.89 7.70
N ALA A 274 -3.50 -22.14 8.28
CA ALA A 274 -4.30 -21.14 8.95
C ALA A 274 -4.56 -21.63 10.39
N PRO A 275 -3.88 -21.07 11.41
CA PRO A 275 -2.68 -20.24 11.29
C PRO A 275 -1.47 -21.08 10.86
N CYS A 276 -0.36 -20.43 10.50
CA CYS A 276 0.89 -21.14 10.23
C CYS A 276 1.42 -21.78 11.52
N GLY A 277 1.94 -23.01 11.40
CA GLY A 277 2.36 -23.81 12.56
C GLY A 277 3.46 -23.12 13.38
N SER A 278 3.40 -23.25 14.71
CA SER A 278 4.33 -22.62 15.66
C SER A 278 5.81 -22.94 15.37
N SER A 279 6.08 -24.15 14.86
CA SER A 279 7.41 -24.64 14.47
C SER A 279 8.10 -23.80 13.40
N LEU A 280 7.36 -22.94 12.71
CA LEU A 280 7.87 -22.05 11.68
C LEU A 280 8.47 -20.76 12.25
N TYR A 281 8.12 -20.34 13.46
CA TYR A 281 8.60 -19.08 14.05
C TYR A 281 9.96 -19.27 14.74
N ARG A 282 11.00 -19.61 13.97
CA ARG A 282 12.35 -19.93 14.47
C ARG A 282 13.45 -19.13 13.76
N LYS A 283 14.59 -18.99 14.43
CA LYS A 283 15.71 -18.15 13.97
C LYS A 283 16.27 -18.61 12.63
N GLU A 284 16.35 -19.93 12.42
CA GLU A 284 16.94 -20.56 11.24
C GLU A 284 16.16 -20.27 9.96
N ARG A 285 14.89 -19.86 10.08
CA ARG A 285 14.08 -19.42 8.93
C ARG A 285 14.36 -17.99 8.50
N THR A 286 15.05 -17.19 9.31
CA THR A 286 15.40 -15.82 8.95
C THR A 286 16.32 -15.85 7.72
N PRO A 287 15.95 -15.22 6.60
CA PRO A 287 16.78 -15.24 5.41
C PRO A 287 18.06 -14.46 5.67
N ARG A 288 19.11 -14.77 4.91
CA ARG A 288 20.34 -13.99 4.97
C ARG A 288 20.07 -12.56 4.51
N CYS A 289 20.77 -11.60 5.11
CA CYS A 289 20.78 -10.23 4.59
C CYS A 289 21.39 -10.22 3.19
N GLU A 290 20.62 -9.72 2.22
CA GLU A 290 21.07 -9.48 0.86
C GLU A 290 20.90 -8.00 0.57
N ARG A 291 22.02 -7.30 0.36
CA ARG A 291 22.04 -5.88 -0.04
C ARG A 291 21.98 -5.74 -1.55
N GLN A 292 21.00 -6.40 -2.15
CA GLN A 292 20.76 -6.41 -3.58
C GLN A 292 19.25 -6.42 -3.84
N CYS A 293 18.80 -5.60 -4.80
CA CYS A 293 17.42 -5.64 -5.24
C CYS A 293 17.17 -6.82 -6.19
N GLN A 294 15.90 -7.23 -6.30
CA GLN A 294 15.49 -8.17 -7.34
C GLN A 294 15.88 -7.68 -8.74
N SER A 295 16.17 -8.61 -9.65
CA SER A 295 16.80 -8.33 -10.95
C SER A 295 16.03 -7.35 -11.85
N LEU A 296 14.71 -7.31 -11.74
CA LEU A 296 13.84 -6.44 -12.55
C LEU A 296 13.61 -5.06 -11.93
N PHE A 297 14.17 -4.80 -10.74
CA PHE A 297 14.01 -3.52 -10.08
C PHE A 297 14.98 -2.48 -10.64
N HIS A 298 14.46 -1.30 -10.96
CA HIS A 298 15.16 -0.25 -11.71
C HIS A 298 16.26 0.49 -10.94
N ARG A 299 16.36 0.34 -9.61
CA ARG A 299 17.35 1.02 -8.77
C ARG A 299 18.28 0.02 -8.11
N ALA A 300 19.52 0.45 -7.83
CA ALA A 300 20.41 -0.28 -6.93
C ALA A 300 19.92 -0.20 -5.48
N TYR A 301 20.35 -1.12 -4.63
CA TYR A 301 19.95 -1.21 -3.22
C TYR A 301 20.18 0.12 -2.48
N ASP A 302 21.39 0.68 -2.57
CA ASP A 302 21.74 1.91 -1.85
C ASP A 302 20.98 3.15 -2.34
N GLN A 303 20.48 3.11 -3.59
CA GLN A 303 19.68 4.18 -4.18
C GLN A 303 18.20 4.10 -3.79
N ASP A 304 17.76 2.98 -3.24
CA ASP A 304 16.38 2.74 -2.84
C ASP A 304 16.14 2.82 -1.33
N LEU A 305 17.20 3.10 -0.55
CA LEU A 305 17.10 3.27 0.89
C LEU A 305 16.18 4.44 1.24
N VAL A 306 15.11 4.14 1.96
CA VAL A 306 14.20 5.12 2.54
C VAL A 306 14.60 5.34 3.99
N ARG A 307 14.79 6.61 4.39
CA ARG A 307 15.16 7.02 5.76
C ARG A 307 14.05 7.88 6.36
N GLY A 308 13.87 7.76 7.68
CA GLY A 308 12.90 8.50 8.48
C GLY A 308 13.43 9.78 9.09
#